data_AF-A0A1K9YV40-F1
#
_entry.id   AF-A0A1K9YV40-F1
#
_cell.length_a   1.000
_cell.length_b   1.000
_cell.length_c   1.000
_cell.angle_alpha   90.00
_cell.angle_beta   90.00
_cell.angle_gamma   90.00
#
_symmetry.space_group_name_H-M   'P 1'
#
loop_
_entity.id
_entity.type
_entity.pdbx_description
1 polymer ?
#
loop_
_entity_poly.entity_id
_entity_poly.type
_entity_poly.pdbx_seq_one_letter_code
_entity_poly.pdbx_strand_id
1 'polypeptide(L)'
;MKSLVLAIMVLLSFGKVSASEVSDATAFKDLKKEVRMLRKDIRRLETLIIRLSDKIDDDEDDSVPTPTKKDVWGCYIKDITAGAVYGTGRTEAEAKGKALEKCELKGGACWESNLKCSSDNS
;
A
#
# COMPACT_ATOMS: atom_id res chain seq x y z
N MET A 1 38.54 -53.45 -12.21
CA MET A 1 37.73 -52.54 -11.37
C MET A 1 38.29 -51.11 -11.32
N LYS A 2 39.58 -50.89 -11.04
CA LYS A 2 40.19 -49.54 -10.98
C LYS A 2 40.07 -48.72 -12.29
N SER A 3 40.21 -49.38 -13.45
CA SER A 3 40.09 -48.72 -14.76
C SER A 3 38.67 -48.23 -15.09
N LEU A 4 37.65 -48.88 -14.53
CA LEU A 4 36.24 -48.56 -14.80
C LEU A 4 35.79 -47.33 -13.97
N VAL A 5 36.33 -47.18 -12.75
CA VAL A 5 36.10 -46.01 -11.90
C VAL A 5 36.73 -44.75 -12.50
N LEU A 6 37.91 -44.87 -13.11
CA LEU A 6 38.59 -43.76 -13.78
C LEU A 6 37.83 -43.27 -15.01
N ALA A 7 37.22 -44.17 -15.80
CA ALA A 7 36.41 -43.80 -16.96
C ALA A 7 35.14 -43.02 -16.58
N ILE A 8 34.49 -43.37 -15.46
CA ILE A 8 33.28 -42.69 -14.98
C ILE A 8 33.60 -41.27 -14.46
N MET A 9 34.74 -41.10 -13.78
CA MET A 9 35.22 -39.78 -13.30
C MET A 9 35.54 -38.81 -14.44
N VAL A 10 36.07 -39.31 -15.57
CA VAL A 10 36.37 -38.49 -16.76
C VAL A 10 35.09 -38.10 -17.52
N LEU A 11 34.04 -38.91 -17.48
CA LEU A 11 32.76 -38.59 -18.13
C LEU A 11 31.96 -37.51 -17.38
N LEU A 12 32.13 -37.40 -16.05
CA LEU A 12 31.46 -36.39 -15.22
C LEU A 12 32.11 -34.99 -15.31
N SER A 13 33.30 -34.87 -15.90
CA SER A 13 34.05 -33.61 -15.99
C SER A 13 33.78 -32.80 -17.27
N PHE A 14 32.98 -33.32 -18.21
CA PHE A 14 32.60 -32.61 -19.44
C PHE A 14 31.13 -32.13 -19.47
N GLY A 15 30.48 -32.03 -18.30
CA GLY A 15 29.17 -31.40 -18.19
C GLY A 15 29.27 -29.87 -18.37
N LYS A 16 29.04 -29.37 -19.58
CA LYS A 16 28.80 -27.93 -19.79
C LYS A 16 27.49 -27.54 -19.09
N VAL A 17 27.60 -26.87 -17.96
CA VAL A 17 26.46 -26.19 -17.31
C VAL A 17 26.14 -24.95 -18.15
N SER A 18 25.15 -25.03 -19.03
CA SER A 18 24.55 -23.83 -19.63
C SER A 18 23.60 -23.21 -18.61
N ALA A 19 24.07 -22.16 -17.94
CA ALA A 19 23.20 -21.27 -17.17
C ALA A 19 22.36 -20.44 -18.15
N SER A 20 21.04 -20.58 -18.09
CA SER A 20 20.11 -19.83 -18.93
C SER A 20 19.84 -18.46 -18.29
N GLU A 21 20.52 -17.40 -18.74
CA GLU A 21 20.32 -16.00 -18.31
C GLU A 21 19.04 -15.35 -18.89
N VAL A 22 18.13 -16.13 -19.50
CA VAL A 22 16.97 -15.61 -20.24
C VAL A 22 15.80 -15.19 -19.32
N SER A 23 15.85 -15.46 -18.01
CA SER A 23 14.74 -15.19 -17.08
C SER A 23 14.67 -13.76 -16.53
N ASP A 24 15.79 -13.03 -16.42
CA ASP A 24 15.80 -11.74 -15.72
C ASP A 24 15.32 -10.57 -16.59
N ALA A 25 15.64 -10.58 -17.88
CA ALA A 25 15.30 -9.48 -18.79
C ALA A 25 13.79 -9.40 -19.08
N THR A 26 13.09 -10.54 -19.12
CA THR A 26 11.64 -10.62 -19.32
C THR A 26 10.88 -10.20 -18.06
N ALA A 27 11.29 -10.72 -16.89
CA ALA A 27 10.73 -10.33 -15.60
C ALA A 27 10.90 -8.83 -15.31
N PHE A 28 12.07 -8.26 -15.60
CA PHE A 28 12.32 -6.83 -15.44
C PHE A 28 11.45 -5.97 -16.39
N LYS A 29 11.23 -6.44 -17.62
CA LYS A 29 10.37 -5.77 -18.59
C LYS A 29 8.91 -5.78 -18.15
N ASP A 30 8.44 -6.88 -17.57
CA ASP A 30 7.06 -6.98 -17.09
C ASP A 30 6.82 -6.17 -15.82
N LEU A 31 7.78 -6.17 -14.88
CA LEU A 31 7.74 -5.28 -13.71
C LEU A 31 7.71 -3.80 -14.12
N LYS A 32 8.51 -3.40 -15.11
CA LYS A 32 8.52 -2.03 -15.63
C LYS A 32 7.18 -1.63 -16.26
N LYS A 33 6.48 -2.57 -16.91
CA LYS A 33 5.13 -2.33 -17.43
C LYS A 33 4.14 -2.15 -16.28
N GLU A 34 4.20 -3.00 -15.26
CA GLU A 34 3.31 -2.96 -14.11
C GLU A 34 3.43 -1.63 -13.35
N VAL A 35 4.67 -1.19 -13.07
CA VAL A 35 4.92 0.13 -12.45
C VAL A 35 4.35 1.27 -13.28
N ARG A 36 4.44 1.17 -14.62
CA ARG A 36 3.88 2.19 -15.52
C ARG A 36 2.36 2.20 -15.50
N MET A 37 1.72 1.04 -15.43
CA MET A 37 0.26 0.91 -15.32
C MET A 37 -0.23 1.48 -13.98
N LEU A 38 0.39 1.07 -12.87
CA LEU A 38 0.06 1.58 -11.54
C LEU A 38 0.19 3.10 -11.44
N ARG A 39 1.26 3.69 -12.00
CA ARG A 39 1.43 5.16 -12.04
C ARG A 39 0.40 5.87 -12.92
N LYS A 40 -0.19 5.18 -13.89
CA LYS A 40 -1.27 5.73 -14.73
C LYS A 40 -2.60 5.68 -13.99
N ASP A 41 -2.84 4.59 -13.27
CA ASP A 41 -4.07 4.40 -12.49
C ASP A 41 -4.13 5.37 -11.31
N ILE A 42 -3.00 5.60 -10.61
CA ILE A 42 -2.91 6.64 -9.57
C ILE A 42 -3.32 8.01 -10.11
N ARG A 43 -2.72 8.45 -11.23
CA ARG A 43 -3.06 9.75 -11.84
C ARG A 43 -4.52 9.85 -12.28
N ARG A 44 -5.09 8.74 -12.76
CA ARG A 44 -6.50 8.68 -13.13
C ARG A 44 -7.39 8.82 -11.90
N LEU A 45 -7.07 8.14 -10.81
CA LEU A 45 -7.82 8.22 -9.56
C LEU A 45 -7.74 9.62 -8.95
N GLU A 46 -6.56 10.23 -8.92
CA GLU A 46 -6.38 11.63 -8.49
C GLU A 46 -7.27 12.58 -9.30
N THR A 47 -7.31 12.42 -10.62
CA THR A 47 -8.16 13.24 -11.50
C THR A 47 -9.65 13.03 -11.21
N LEU A 48 -10.07 11.79 -10.92
CA LEU A 48 -11.46 11.50 -10.57
C LEU A 48 -11.85 12.10 -9.22
N ILE A 49 -10.94 12.06 -8.24
CA ILE A 49 -11.14 12.69 -6.93
C ILE A 49 -11.33 14.20 -7.09
N ILE A 50 -10.46 14.87 -7.86
CA ILE A 50 -10.60 16.31 -8.11
C ILE A 50 -11.96 16.62 -8.74
N ARG A 51 -12.35 15.89 -9.79
CA ARG A 51 -13.66 16.09 -10.44
C ARG A 51 -14.86 15.77 -9.56
N LEU A 52 -14.72 14.86 -8.60
CA LEU A 52 -15.76 14.57 -7.62
C LEU A 52 -15.85 15.69 -6.60
N SER A 53 -14.73 16.25 -6.16
CA SER A 53 -14.69 17.42 -5.29
C SER A 53 -15.35 18.63 -5.95
N ASP A 54 -14.96 18.95 -7.19
CA ASP A 54 -15.51 20.10 -7.92
C ASP A 54 -17.04 19.99 -8.11
N LYS A 55 -17.56 18.77 -8.31
CA LYS A 55 -19.00 18.53 -8.44
C LYS A 55 -19.77 18.62 -7.13
N ILE A 56 -19.13 18.27 -6.01
CA ILE A 56 -19.74 18.43 -4.69
C ILE A 56 -19.87 19.92 -4.35
N ASP A 57 -18.91 20.74 -4.79
CA ASP A 57 -18.93 22.20 -4.57
C ASP A 57 -19.97 22.92 -5.48
N ASP A 58 -20.26 22.40 -6.67
CA ASP A 58 -21.22 23.01 -7.62
C ASP A 58 -22.70 22.63 -7.37
N ASP A 59 -22.97 21.53 -6.64
CA ASP A 59 -24.33 21.06 -6.29
C ASP A 59 -24.83 21.61 -4.92
N GLU A 60 -24.13 22.57 -4.30
CA GLU A 60 -24.59 23.27 -3.08
C GLU A 60 -25.77 24.21 -3.39
N ASP A 61 -26.97 23.64 -3.49
CA ASP A 61 -28.24 24.31 -3.23
C ASP A 61 -28.17 24.95 -1.83
N ASP A 62 -28.44 26.25 -1.74
CA ASP A 62 -28.29 27.19 -0.60
C ASP A 62 -29.10 26.80 0.68
N SER A 63 -29.59 25.56 0.79
CA SER A 63 -30.42 25.06 1.88
C SER A 63 -29.81 23.91 2.70
N VAL A 64 -28.60 23.44 2.36
CA VAL A 64 -27.89 22.40 3.13
C VAL A 64 -26.85 23.06 4.06
N PRO A 65 -26.74 22.65 5.34
CA PRO A 65 -25.76 23.26 6.24
C PRO A 65 -24.35 23.04 5.69
N THR A 66 -23.73 24.12 5.23
CA THR A 66 -22.29 24.23 4.94
C THR A 66 -21.47 23.40 5.95
N PRO A 67 -20.45 22.64 5.51
CA PRO A 67 -19.62 21.81 6.39
C PRO A 67 -18.73 22.71 7.24
N THR A 68 -19.33 23.36 8.24
CA THR A 68 -18.71 24.37 9.10
C THR A 68 -17.91 23.73 10.23
N LYS A 69 -17.09 22.72 9.94
CA LYS A 69 -15.92 22.29 10.75
C LYS A 69 -15.18 21.16 10.02
N LYS A 70 -14.14 21.51 9.25
CA LYS A 70 -13.18 20.53 8.72
C LYS A 70 -12.62 19.73 9.90
N ASP A 71 -12.60 18.40 9.78
CA ASP A 71 -11.89 17.54 10.74
C ASP A 71 -10.41 17.92 10.71
N VAL A 72 -9.95 18.59 11.77
CA VAL A 72 -8.60 19.16 11.83
C VAL A 72 -7.55 18.10 12.14
N TRP A 73 -7.97 16.99 12.76
CA TRP A 73 -7.09 15.92 13.22
C TRP A 73 -7.33 14.62 12.48
N GLY A 74 -6.25 13.96 12.08
CA GLY A 74 -6.23 12.61 11.56
C GLY A 74 -5.27 11.75 12.37
N CYS A 75 -5.70 10.55 12.75
CA CYS A 75 -4.88 9.56 13.43
C CYS A 75 -4.88 8.24 12.65
N TYR A 76 -3.70 7.63 12.55
CA TYR A 76 -3.44 6.41 11.80
C TYR A 76 -2.83 5.35 12.69
N ILE A 77 -3.29 4.11 12.58
CA ILE A 77 -2.68 2.94 13.19
C ILE A 77 -2.46 1.86 12.13
N LYS A 78 -1.32 1.19 12.24
CA LYS A 78 -1.00 0.01 11.43
C LYS A 78 -0.86 -1.19 12.36
N ASP A 79 -1.73 -2.15 12.16
CA ASP A 79 -1.71 -3.41 12.87
C ASP A 79 -1.62 -4.57 11.87
N ILE A 80 -1.06 -5.71 12.30
CA ILE A 80 -0.86 -6.87 11.41
C ILE A 80 -2.19 -7.55 11.05
N THR A 81 -3.14 -7.54 11.98
CA THR A 81 -4.46 -8.17 11.85
C THR A 81 -5.50 -7.21 11.29
N ALA A 82 -5.59 -5.99 11.81
CA ALA A 82 -6.54 -4.98 11.33
C ALA A 82 -6.07 -4.22 10.08
N GLY A 83 -4.79 -4.38 9.71
CA GLY A 83 -4.17 -3.64 8.62
C GLY A 83 -4.01 -2.16 8.93
N ALA A 84 -4.03 -1.34 7.88
CA ALA A 84 -3.98 0.11 7.97
C ALA A 84 -5.37 0.68 8.29
N VAL A 85 -5.48 1.45 9.38
CA VAL A 85 -6.74 2.05 9.84
C VAL A 85 -6.52 3.53 10.17
N TYR A 86 -7.53 4.36 9.89
CA TYR A 86 -7.50 5.80 10.15
C TYR A 86 -8.79 6.30 10.82
N GLY A 87 -8.67 7.29 11.68
CA GLY A 87 -9.76 8.03 12.31
C GLY A 87 -9.54 9.54 12.16
N THR A 88 -10.62 10.29 11.95
CA THR A 88 -10.59 11.76 11.81
C THR A 88 -11.52 12.39 12.83
N GLY A 89 -11.19 13.59 13.28
CA GLY A 89 -12.05 14.32 14.20
C GLY A 89 -11.63 15.77 14.37
N ARG A 90 -12.44 16.49 15.16
CA ARG A 90 -12.19 17.89 15.49
C ARG A 90 -11.12 18.05 16.55
N THR A 91 -10.86 17.00 17.33
CA THR A 91 -9.81 16.93 18.34
C THR A 91 -8.95 15.69 18.11
N GLU A 92 -7.71 15.73 18.60
CA GLU A 92 -6.83 14.56 18.57
C GLU A 92 -7.48 13.35 19.27
N ALA A 93 -8.13 13.56 20.42
CA ALA A 93 -8.79 12.50 21.17
C ALA A 93 -9.92 11.83 20.37
N GLU A 94 -10.71 12.62 19.64
CA GLU A 94 -11.77 12.10 18.77
C GLU A 94 -11.20 11.27 17.61
N ALA A 95 -10.15 11.78 16.97
CA ALA A 95 -9.47 11.08 15.88
C ALA A 95 -8.83 9.77 16.36
N LYS A 96 -8.21 9.78 17.55
CA LYS A 96 -7.65 8.59 18.22
C LYS A 96 -8.72 7.55 18.54
N GLY A 97 -9.80 7.97 19.20
CA GLY A 97 -10.90 7.08 19.58
C GLY A 97 -11.47 6.35 18.36
N LYS A 98 -11.76 7.08 17.28
CA LYS A 98 -12.26 6.50 16.02
C LYS A 98 -11.25 5.57 15.35
N ALA A 99 -9.95 5.86 15.43
CA ALA A 99 -8.92 4.99 14.86
C ALA A 99 -8.80 3.67 15.65
N LEU A 100 -8.87 3.72 16.98
CA LEU A 100 -8.83 2.56 17.86
C LEU A 100 -10.10 1.70 17.70
N GLU A 101 -11.27 2.32 17.72
CA GLU A 101 -12.55 1.62 17.51
C GLU A 101 -12.55 0.84 16.18
N LYS A 102 -12.14 1.47 15.08
CA LYS A 102 -12.04 0.79 13.78
C LYS A 102 -10.98 -0.31 13.76
N CYS A 103 -9.92 -0.17 14.53
CA CYS A 103 -8.89 -1.20 14.65
C CYS A 103 -9.44 -2.42 15.42
N GLU A 104 -10.18 -2.20 16.52
CA GLU A 104 -10.80 -3.25 17.32
C GLU A 104 -11.88 -3.99 16.53
N LEU A 105 -12.71 -3.27 15.78
CA LEU A 105 -13.73 -3.86 14.89
C LEU A 105 -13.14 -4.81 13.84
N LYS A 106 -11.87 -4.62 13.48
CA LYS A 106 -11.14 -5.50 12.56
C LYS A 106 -10.36 -6.61 13.27
N GLY A 107 -10.53 -6.77 14.59
CA GLY A 107 -9.84 -7.78 15.40
C GLY A 107 -8.35 -7.47 15.60
N GLY A 108 -7.96 -6.20 15.49
CA GLY A 108 -6.59 -5.77 15.67
C GLY A 108 -6.13 -5.73 17.12
N ALA A 109 -4.82 -5.72 17.33
CA ALA A 109 -4.24 -5.43 18.62
C ALA A 109 -3.94 -3.92 18.72
N CYS A 110 -4.89 -3.18 19.30
CA CYS A 110 -4.97 -1.74 19.17
C CYS A 110 -4.48 -1.05 20.45
N TRP A 111 -3.36 -0.33 20.34
CA TRP A 111 -2.81 0.44 21.45
C TRP A 111 -2.55 1.88 21.04
N GLU A 112 -2.82 2.80 21.95
CA GLU A 112 -2.64 4.24 21.70
C GLU A 112 -1.18 4.59 21.35
N SER A 113 -0.21 3.86 21.91
CA SER A 113 1.23 4.01 21.62
C SER A 113 1.59 3.80 20.14
N ASN A 114 0.73 3.12 19.38
CA ASN A 114 0.95 2.79 17.98
C ASN A 114 0.24 3.76 17.02
N LEU A 115 -0.50 4.74 17.55
CA LEU A 115 -1.16 5.77 16.76
C LEU A 115 -0.16 6.84 16.33
N LYS A 116 -0.30 7.28 15.10
CA LYS A 116 0.36 8.47 14.56
C LYS A 116 -0.70 9.50 14.22
N CYS A 117 -0.68 10.64 14.88
CA CYS A 117 -1.65 11.70 14.67
C CYS A 117 -0.99 12.92 14.02
N SER A 118 -1.73 13.58 13.13
CA SER A 118 -1.36 14.83 12.49
C SER A 118 -2.56 15.75 12.42
N SER A 119 -2.29 17.05 12.34
CA SER A 119 -3.34 18.05 12.14
C SER A 119 -3.05 18.93 10.94
N ASP A 120 -4.07 19.41 10.25
CA ASP A 120 -3.93 20.30 9.08
C ASP A 120 -3.49 21.73 9.47
N ASN A 121 -3.37 22.02 10.77
CA ASN A 121 -2.87 23.28 11.31
C ASN A 121 -1.35 23.27 11.57
N SER A 122 -0.61 22.30 11.02
CA SER A 122 0.84 22.14 11.23
C SER A 122 1.68 23.01 10.31
#